data_AF-A0A960D4Y1-F1
#
_entry.id   AF-A0A960D4Y1-F1
#
_cell.length_a   1.000
_cell.length_b   1.000
_cell.length_c   1.000
_cell.angle_alpha   90.00
_cell.angle_beta   90.00
_cell.angle_gamma   90.00
#
_symmetry.space_group_name_H-M   'P 1'
#
loop_
_entity.id
_entity.type
_entity.pdbx_description
1 polymer ?
#
loop_
_entity_poly.entity_id
_entity_poly.type
_entity_poly.pdbx_seq_one_letter_code
_entity_poly.pdbx_strand_id
1 'polypeptide(L)' 'MTTPDLDDIAGVAHAPAGTPAGVVVLTHGAGGSRESPLLIRICDEWAQRGWLAVRYNLPYRR' A
#
# COMPACT_ATOMS: atom_id res chain seq x y z
N MET A 1 -20.41 18.25 -2.92
CA MET A 1 -19.74 17.20 -3.72
C MET A 1 -19.63 15.98 -2.82
N THR A 2 -20.50 15.00 -3.00
CA THR A 2 -20.50 13.76 -2.22
C THR A 2 -19.32 12.91 -2.67
N THR A 3 -18.48 12.47 -1.74
CA THR A 3 -17.41 11.52 -2.02
C THR A 3 -18.06 10.23 -2.53
N PRO A 4 -17.70 9.72 -3.71
CA PRO A 4 -18.23 8.45 -4.17
C PRO A 4 -17.87 7.35 -3.17
N ASP A 5 -18.79 6.39 -2.99
CA ASP A 5 -18.52 5.17 -2.25
C ASP A 5 -17.46 4.37 -3.02
N LEU A 6 -16.28 4.20 -2.41
CA LEU A 6 -15.16 3.52 -3.03
C LEU A 6 -15.16 2.08 -2.53
N ASP A 7 -15.23 1.13 -3.47
CA ASP A 7 -14.99 -0.28 -3.18
C ASP A 7 -13.72 -0.45 -2.34
N ASP A 8 -13.76 -1.37 -1.36
CA ASP A 8 -12.59 -1.73 -0.58
C ASP A 8 -11.44 -2.15 -1.50
N ILE A 9 -10.33 -1.41 -1.41
CA ILE A 9 -9.10 -1.78 -2.09
C ILE A 9 -8.48 -2.92 -1.29
N ALA A 10 -8.30 -4.09 -1.94
CA ALA A 10 -7.59 -5.24 -1.37
C ALA A 10 -6.08 -4.96 -1.25
N GLY A 11 -5.73 -4.01 -0.39
CA GLY A 11 -4.38 -3.59 -0.06
C GLY A 11 -3.88 -4.20 1.25
N VAL A 12 -2.57 -4.29 1.39
CA VAL A 12 -1.89 -4.68 2.64
C VAL A 12 -1.22 -3.44 3.20
N ALA A 13 -1.59 -3.07 4.43
CA ALA A 13 -1.03 -1.94 5.15
C ALA A 13 0.15 -2.39 6.02
N HIS A 14 1.24 -1.61 5.97
CA HIS A 14 2.42 -1.70 6.82
C HIS A 14 2.43 -0.45 7.69
N ALA A 15 2.03 -0.62 8.95
CA ALA A 15 1.86 0.48 9.89
C ALA A 15 3.17 0.78 10.63
N PRO A 16 3.54 2.06 10.81
CA PRO A 16 4.64 2.44 11.67
C PRO A 16 4.26 2.28 13.15
N ALA A 17 5.26 2.32 14.03
CA ALA A 17 5.00 2.56 15.44
C ALA A 17 4.55 4.02 15.66
N GLY A 18 3.43 4.22 16.35
CA GLY A 18 2.89 5.56 16.65
C GLY A 18 2.14 6.21 15.48
N THR A 19 2.00 7.54 15.53
CA THR A 19 1.26 8.31 14.53
C THR A 19 2.04 8.38 13.21
N PRO A 20 1.46 7.98 12.06
CA PRO A 20 2.15 8.06 10.77
C PRO A 20 2.52 9.51 10.40
N ALA A 21 3.76 9.70 9.93
CA ALA A 21 4.23 10.97 9.37
C ALA A 21 3.56 11.31 8.02
N GLY A 22 3.04 10.29 7.34
CA GLY A 22 2.33 10.40 6.07
C GLY A 22 1.95 9.01 5.53
N VAL A 23 1.39 8.99 4.33
CA VAL A 23 0.96 7.76 3.64
C VAL A 23 1.71 7.61 2.33
N VAL A 24 2.23 6.40 2.08
CA VAL A 24 2.80 5.99 0.79
C VAL A 24 1.97 4.86 0.24
N VAL A 25 1.50 4.98 -1.00
CA VAL A 25 0.74 3.92 -1.68
C VAL A 25 1.54 3.43 -2.88
N LEU A 26 1.82 2.13 -2.92
CA LEU A 26 2.64 1.49 -3.94
C LEU A 26 1.83 0.44 -4.71
N THR A 27 2.10 0.35 -6.01
CA THR A 27 1.54 -0.67 -6.89
C THR A 27 2.66 -1.46 -7.56
N HIS A 28 2.32 -2.64 -8.07
CA HIS A 28 3.24 -3.45 -8.85
C HIS A 28 3.40 -2.92 -10.28
N GLY A 29 4.55 -3.24 -10.90
CA GLY A 29 4.74 -3.07 -12.34
C GLY A 29 3.96 -4.11 -13.16
N ALA A 30 4.12 -4.06 -14.48
CA ALA A 30 3.47 -4.98 -15.41
C ALA A 30 3.72 -6.46 -15.04
N GLY A 31 2.66 -7.27 -15.07
CA GLY A 31 2.72 -8.72 -14.75
C GLY A 31 2.90 -9.08 -13.26
N GLY A 32 3.23 -8.10 -12.41
CA GLY A 32 3.46 -8.30 -10.98
C GLY A 32 2.19 -8.37 -10.13
N SER A 33 2.38 -8.52 -8.82
CA SER A 33 1.32 -8.45 -7.82
C SER A 33 1.79 -7.69 -6.58
N ARG A 34 0.85 -7.31 -5.71
CA ARG A 34 1.15 -6.74 -4.39
C ARG A 34 2.08 -7.63 -3.57
N GLU A 35 2.11 -8.94 -3.81
CA GLU A 35 2.95 -9.91 -3.11
C GLU A 35 4.40 -9.97 -3.62
N SER A 36 4.80 -9.04 -4.51
CA SER A 36 6.20 -8.88 -4.91
C SER A 36 7.09 -8.71 -3.67
N PRO A 37 8.16 -9.52 -3.50
CA PRO A 37 9.10 -9.38 -2.39
C PRO A 37 9.72 -7.98 -2.29
N LEU A 38 9.91 -7.30 -3.43
CA LEU A 38 10.39 -5.93 -3.47
C LEU A 38 9.38 -4.96 -2.84
N LEU A 39 8.10 -5.09 -3.19
CA LEU A 39 7.06 -4.21 -2.63
C LEU A 39 6.90 -4.42 -1.14
N ILE A 40 6.90 -5.68 -0.68
CA ILE A 40 6.87 -6.01 0.74
C ILE A 40 8.03 -5.31 1.46
N ARG A 41 9.27 -5.48 0.96
CA ARG A 41 10.44 -4.90 1.61
C ARG A 41 10.42 -3.39 1.62
N ILE A 42 10.04 -2.74 0.52
CA ILE A 42 9.94 -1.27 0.47
C ILE A 42 8.88 -0.76 1.46
N CYS A 43 7.72 -1.42 1.56
CA CYS A 43 6.69 -1.04 2.53
C CYS A 43 7.17 -1.21 3.98
N ASP A 44 7.88 -2.29 4.29
CA ASP A 44 8.48 -2.50 5.62
C ASP A 44 9.46 -1.37 5.99
N GLU A 45 10.32 -0.96 5.04
CA GLU A 45 11.29 0.12 5.27
C GLU A 45 10.61 1.49 5.46
N TRP A 46 9.52 1.77 4.74
CA TRP A 46 8.71 2.97 4.98
C TRP A 46 8.07 2.96 6.37
N ALA A 47 7.50 1.82 6.78
CA ALA A 47 6.90 1.66 8.11
C ALA A 47 7.93 1.84 9.24
N GLN A 48 9.13 1.27 9.08
CA GLN A 48 10.24 1.47 10.03
C GLN A 48 10.66 2.95 10.14
N ARG A 49 10.42 3.76 9.10
CA ARG A 49 10.72 5.20 9.06
C ARG A 49 9.54 6.08 9.47
N GLY A 50 8.46 5.50 9.99
CA GLY A 50 7.32 6.27 10.51
C GLY A 50 6.19 6.53 9.49
N TRP A 51 6.16 5.86 8.35
CA TRP A 51 5.14 6.07 7.31
C TRP A 51 4.14 4.92 7.25
N LEU A 52 2.86 5.22 7.02
CA LEU A 52 1.88 4.20 6.67
C LEU A 52 2.09 3.82 5.19
N ALA A 53 2.62 2.64 4.93
CA ALA A 53 2.82 2.16 3.56
C ALA A 53 1.75 1.15 3.18
N VAL A 54 1.11 1.31 2.02
CA VAL A 54 0.08 0.40 1.52
C VAL A 54 0.50 -0.13 0.16
N ARG A 55 0.49 -1.45 -0.01
CA ARG A 55 0.68 -2.13 -1.29
C ARG A 55 -0.62 -2.77 -1.75
N TYR A 56 -1.01 -2.58 -3.00
CA TYR A 56 -2.26 -3.14 -3.54
C TYR A 56 -2.11 -3.60 -4.99
N ASN A 57 -3.02 -4.46 -5.43
CA ASN A 57 -3.08 -4.88 -6.83
C ASN A 57 -3.86 -3.85 -7.67
N LEU A 58 -3.40 -3.59 -8.89
CA LEU A 58 -4.16 -2.77 -9.84
C LEU A 58 -5.42 -3.50 -10.33
N PRO A 59 -6.50 -2.80 -10.74
CA PRO A 59 -7.87 -3.33 -10.88
C PRO A 59 -8.05 -4.63 -11.67
N TYR A 60 -7.16 -4.93 -12.62
CA TYR A 60 -7.16 -6.17 -13.39
C TYR A 60 -6.72 -7.41 -12.60
N ARG A 61 -6.30 -7.22 -11.34
CA ARG A 61 -5.93 -8.25 -10.37
C ARG A 61 -6.47 -7.74 -9.02
N ARG A 62 -7.43 -8.40 -8.39
CA ARG A 62 -7.89 -8.03 -7.02
C ARG A 62 -7.26 -9.02 -6.03
#